data_AF-A0A2C9KSK4-F1
#
_entry.id   AF-A0A2C9KSK4-F1
#
_cell.length_a   1.000
_cell.length_b   1.000
_cell.length_c   1.000
_cell.angle_alpha   90.00
_cell.angle_beta   90.00
_cell.angle_gamma   90.00
#
_symmetry.space_group_name_H-M   'P 1'
#
loop_
_entity.id
_entity.type
_entity.pdbx_description
1 polymer ?
#
loop_
_entity_poly.entity_id
_entity_poly.type
_entity_poly.pdbx_seq_one_letter_code
_entity_poly.pdbx_strand_id
1 'polypeptide(L)'
;MSTSSDKLSGTHFDNNMNFGFQPPSSKRDLPHQVKDIDGAFDYLLFLLKNVFRAPEWFMGLMFSARILLKETVENYLDYHIEYKLSQVTQEHRLVGLVNLLKEILFFDDDPPRSDEDKRIRYASAYKELLDFLPDVLHTALGNSNTREGCELLLQIFQQPKLNKQLSYVLLDIVVQELFPELK
;
A
#
# COMPACT_ATOMS: atom_id res chain seq x y z
N MET A 1 -50.13 6.52 9.31
CA MET A 1 -49.57 5.76 10.45
C MET A 1 -48.54 4.78 9.90
N SER A 2 -47.31 4.95 10.37
CA SER A 2 -46.09 4.14 10.28
C SER A 2 -45.64 3.54 8.94
N THR A 3 -44.52 4.11 8.48
CA THR A 3 -43.65 3.73 7.37
C THR A 3 -42.76 2.54 7.72
N SER A 4 -42.64 1.62 6.76
CA SER A 4 -41.67 0.51 6.71
C SER A 4 -40.24 1.04 6.73
N SER A 5 -39.47 0.72 7.77
CA SER A 5 -38.04 1.09 7.88
C SER A 5 -37.10 -0.10 8.14
N ASP A 6 -37.57 -1.34 8.01
CA ASP A 6 -36.79 -2.54 8.39
C ASP A 6 -36.07 -3.26 7.23
N LYS A 7 -35.65 -2.55 6.17
CA LYS A 7 -34.97 -3.19 5.01
C LYS A 7 -33.63 -2.60 4.60
N LEU A 8 -32.97 -1.83 5.46
CA LEU A 8 -31.65 -1.24 5.18
C LEU A 8 -30.50 -1.71 6.06
N SER A 9 -30.73 -2.64 6.99
CA SER A 9 -29.66 -3.31 7.75
C SER A 9 -29.09 -4.50 6.97
N GLY A 10 -28.53 -4.22 5.80
CA GLY A 10 -27.64 -5.17 5.12
C GLY A 10 -26.44 -5.45 6.02
N THR A 11 -26.20 -6.73 6.30
CA THR A 11 -25.09 -7.29 7.10
C THR A 11 -23.72 -7.13 6.44
N HIS A 12 -23.50 -6.03 5.71
CA HIS A 12 -22.32 -5.76 4.89
C HIS A 12 -21.61 -4.45 5.28
N PHE A 13 -21.98 -3.90 6.45
CA PHE A 13 -21.25 -2.84 7.15
C PHE A 13 -20.93 -3.30 8.57
N ASP A 14 -20.28 -4.45 8.70
CA ASP A 14 -19.63 -4.78 9.96
C ASP A 14 -18.53 -3.76 10.24
N ASN A 15 -18.81 -2.89 11.20
CA ASN A 15 -17.87 -1.93 11.74
C ASN A 15 -16.70 -2.72 12.38
N ASN A 16 -15.49 -2.60 11.82
CA ASN A 16 -14.27 -3.20 12.38
C ASN A 16 -13.91 -2.68 13.80
N MET A 17 -14.69 -1.74 14.36
CA MET A 17 -14.51 -1.18 15.70
C MET A 17 -15.00 -2.10 16.83
N ASN A 18 -15.78 -3.16 16.54
CA ASN A 18 -16.42 -3.96 17.60
C ASN A 18 -15.72 -5.28 17.95
N PHE A 19 -14.47 -5.49 17.52
CA PHE A 19 -13.64 -6.50 18.17
C PHE A 19 -13.16 -5.92 19.49
N GLY A 20 -13.84 -6.30 20.58
CA GLY A 20 -13.50 -5.94 21.95
C GLY A 20 -12.00 -6.07 22.19
N PHE A 21 -11.30 -4.95 22.09
CA PHE A 21 -9.89 -4.85 22.42
C PHE A 21 -9.80 -4.93 23.94
N GLN A 22 -9.58 -6.14 24.44
CA GLN A 22 -9.02 -6.33 25.77
C GLN A 22 -7.49 -6.25 25.63
N PRO A 23 -6.84 -5.16 26.08
CA PRO A 23 -5.40 -5.13 26.09
C PRO A 23 -4.89 -6.28 26.98
N PRO A 24 -3.97 -7.12 26.49
CA PRO A 24 -3.41 -8.19 27.29
C PRO A 24 -2.69 -7.59 28.50
N SER A 25 -3.12 -7.95 29.71
CA SER A 25 -2.46 -7.62 30.98
C SER A 25 -1.20 -8.46 31.14
N SER A 26 -0.17 -8.15 30.36
CA SER A 26 1.20 -8.54 30.65
C SER A 26 2.11 -7.70 29.78
N LYS A 27 3.11 -7.07 30.40
CA LYS A 27 4.31 -6.57 29.73
C LYS A 27 4.99 -7.79 29.09
N ARG A 28 4.50 -8.21 27.94
CA ARG A 28 5.30 -8.98 27.00
C ARG A 28 6.31 -7.98 26.51
N ASP A 29 7.56 -8.14 26.94
CA ASP A 29 8.69 -7.46 26.35
C ASP A 29 8.54 -7.57 24.83
N LEU A 30 8.17 -6.46 24.20
CA LEU A 30 8.22 -6.36 22.75
C LEU A 30 9.65 -6.76 22.38
N PRO A 31 9.85 -7.77 21.52
CA PRO A 31 11.19 -8.11 21.09
C PRO A 31 11.84 -6.84 20.57
N HIS A 32 12.95 -6.49 21.23
CA HIS A 32 13.74 -5.31 20.94
C HIS A 32 14.04 -5.23 19.43
N GLN A 33 14.09 -3.98 18.95
CA GLN A 33 14.49 -3.55 17.61
C GLN A 33 13.38 -3.51 16.55
N VAL A 34 12.39 -2.62 16.76
CA VAL A 34 12.09 -1.70 15.65
C VAL A 34 13.35 -0.83 15.53
N LYS A 35 14.31 -1.24 14.68
CA LYS A 35 15.27 -0.28 14.14
C LYS A 35 14.41 0.83 13.55
N ASP A 36 14.59 2.07 13.99
CA ASP A 36 13.96 3.22 13.35
C ASP A 36 14.23 3.10 11.84
N ILE A 37 13.18 2.76 11.09
CA ILE A 37 13.23 2.64 9.64
C ILE A 37 13.15 4.07 9.15
N ASP A 38 14.30 4.65 8.87
CA ASP A 38 14.42 6.07 8.53
C ASP A 38 14.90 6.23 7.09
N GLY A 39 13.91 6.37 6.20
CA GLY A 39 14.11 6.63 4.79
C GLY A 39 13.69 5.50 3.85
N ALA A 40 13.54 5.85 2.58
CA ALA A 40 12.96 4.96 1.56
C ALA A 40 13.80 3.69 1.31
N PHE A 41 15.12 3.80 1.43
CA PHE A 41 16.01 2.64 1.27
C PHE A 41 15.81 1.61 2.39
N ASP A 42 15.50 2.06 3.60
CA ASP A 42 15.29 1.17 4.74
C ASP A 42 13.96 0.41 4.62
N TYR A 43 12.92 1.06 4.07
CA TYR A 43 11.68 0.37 3.69
C TYR A 43 11.90 -0.67 2.60
N LEU A 44 12.76 -0.38 1.62
CA LEU A 44 13.12 -1.35 0.58
C LEU A 44 13.83 -2.57 1.18
N LEU A 45 14.80 -2.37 2.07
CA LEU A 45 15.46 -3.46 2.81
C LEU A 45 14.46 -4.28 3.63
N PHE A 46 13.49 -3.62 4.28
CA PHE A 46 12.45 -4.28 5.06
C PHE A 46 11.55 -5.17 4.18
N LEU A 47 11.12 -4.66 3.01
CA LEU A 47 10.34 -5.43 2.05
C LEU A 47 11.14 -6.63 1.53
N LEU A 48 12.39 -6.40 1.15
CA LEU A 48 13.27 -7.44 0.65
C LEU A 48 13.49 -8.58 1.67
N LYS A 49 13.59 -8.24 2.95
CA LYS A 49 13.71 -9.21 4.04
C LYS A 49 12.40 -9.94 4.32
N ASN A 50 11.30 -9.22 4.53
CA ASN A 50 10.07 -9.78 5.08
C ASN A 50 9.12 -10.32 4.01
N VAL A 51 9.09 -9.69 2.83
CA VAL A 51 8.22 -10.10 1.72
C VAL A 51 8.94 -11.11 0.84
N PHE A 52 10.15 -10.78 0.40
CA PHE A 52 10.90 -11.62 -0.53
C PHE A 52 11.80 -12.68 0.13
N ARG A 53 11.91 -12.68 1.47
CA ARG A 53 12.75 -13.64 2.22
C ARG A 53 14.14 -13.80 1.59
N ALA A 54 14.77 -12.67 1.26
CA ALA A 54 16.02 -12.66 0.54
C ALA A 54 17.14 -13.37 1.32
N PRO A 55 18.09 -14.03 0.63
CA PRO A 55 19.17 -14.75 1.29
C PRO A 55 20.11 -13.80 2.04
N GLU A 56 20.75 -14.31 3.10
CA GLU A 56 21.59 -13.49 4.00
C GLU A 56 22.75 -12.80 3.29
N TRP A 57 23.35 -13.45 2.29
CA TRP A 57 24.43 -12.86 1.49
C TRP A 57 23.95 -11.62 0.70
N PHE A 58 22.72 -11.66 0.17
CA PHE A 58 22.15 -10.56 -0.59
C PHE A 58 21.77 -9.40 0.33
N MET A 59 21.19 -9.71 1.50
CA MET A 59 20.94 -8.69 2.53
C MET A 59 22.25 -8.04 3.01
N GLY A 60 23.32 -8.81 3.21
CA GLY A 60 24.64 -8.29 3.56
C GLY A 60 25.20 -7.34 2.50
N LEU A 61 25.08 -7.71 1.22
CA LEU A 61 25.41 -6.84 0.10
C LEU A 61 24.57 -5.56 0.12
N MET A 62 23.25 -5.64 0.31
CA MET A 62 22.38 -4.47 0.34
C MET A 62 22.65 -3.55 1.55
N PHE A 63 23.01 -4.10 2.71
CA PHE A 63 23.46 -3.31 3.86
C PHE A 63 24.80 -2.61 3.59
N SER A 64 25.73 -3.26 2.89
CA SER A 64 26.96 -2.59 2.45
C SER A 64 26.68 -1.51 1.40
N ALA A 65 25.74 -1.74 0.49
CA ALA A 65 25.35 -0.77 -0.53
C ALA A 65 24.61 0.43 0.08
N ARG A 66 23.91 0.26 1.21
CA ARG A 66 23.22 1.32 1.93
C ARG A 66 24.09 2.55 2.17
N ILE A 67 25.36 2.38 2.56
CA ILE A 67 26.25 3.52 2.84
C ILE A 67 26.47 4.41 1.61
N LEU A 68 26.38 3.82 0.41
CA LEU A 68 26.65 4.49 -0.86
C LEU A 68 25.36 4.92 -1.55
N LEU A 69 24.34 4.07 -1.54
CA LEU A 69 23.12 4.21 -2.32
C LEU A 69 21.97 4.86 -1.56
N LYS A 70 21.99 4.91 -0.22
CA LYS A 70 20.86 5.44 0.57
C LYS A 70 20.45 6.83 0.08
N GLU A 71 21.38 7.78 0.12
CA GLU A 71 21.13 9.17 -0.30
C GLU A 71 20.72 9.27 -1.77
N THR A 72 21.32 8.46 -2.64
CA THR A 72 21.00 8.48 -4.07
C THR A 72 19.58 7.99 -4.32
N VAL A 73 19.17 6.91 -3.65
CA VAL A 73 17.84 6.34 -3.80
C VAL A 73 16.78 7.25 -3.16
N GLU A 74 17.05 7.82 -2.00
CA GLU A 74 16.14 8.75 -1.32
C GLU A 74 15.93 10.01 -2.15
N ASN A 75 17.00 10.69 -2.58
CA ASN A 75 16.87 11.88 -3.42
C ASN A 75 16.24 11.56 -4.78
N TYR A 76 16.54 10.39 -5.36
CA TYR A 76 15.91 9.96 -6.60
C TYR A 76 14.41 9.75 -6.42
N LEU A 77 13.99 9.11 -5.32
CA LEU A 77 12.57 8.87 -5.03
C LEU A 77 11.85 10.17 -4.74
N ASP A 78 12.43 11.08 -3.95
CA ASP A 78 11.86 12.39 -3.67
C ASP A 78 11.69 13.18 -4.97
N TYR A 79 12.74 13.26 -5.80
CA TYR A 79 12.66 13.91 -7.10
C TYR A 79 11.62 13.26 -8.01
N HIS A 80 11.55 11.93 -8.04
CA HIS A 80 10.60 11.21 -8.88
C HIS A 80 9.16 11.44 -8.43
N ILE A 81 8.90 11.39 -7.11
CA ILE A 81 7.59 11.65 -6.51
C ILE A 81 7.19 13.08 -6.80
N GLU A 82 8.06 14.07 -6.55
CA GLU A 82 7.78 15.48 -6.81
C GLU A 82 7.51 15.73 -8.30
N TYR A 83 8.33 15.17 -9.18
CA TYR A 83 8.16 15.29 -10.62
C TYR A 83 6.84 14.68 -11.09
N LYS A 84 6.49 13.48 -10.61
CA LYS A 84 5.22 12.82 -10.96
C LYS A 84 4.03 13.56 -10.36
N LEU A 85 4.16 14.07 -9.15
CA LEU A 85 3.13 14.85 -8.49
C LEU A 85 2.90 16.16 -9.25
N SER A 86 3.96 16.85 -9.67
CA SER A 86 3.82 18.09 -10.46
C SER A 86 3.12 17.84 -11.81
N GLN A 87 3.38 16.70 -12.44
CA GLN A 87 2.68 16.30 -13.67
C GLN A 87 1.20 16.00 -13.45
N VAL A 88 0.87 15.31 -12.36
CA VAL A 88 -0.53 14.93 -12.05
C VAL A 88 -1.33 16.13 -11.55
N THR A 89 -0.70 17.05 -10.81
CA THR A 89 -1.30 18.27 -10.25
C THR A 89 -1.38 19.42 -11.26
N GLN A 90 -1.02 19.23 -12.54
CA GLN A 90 -1.29 20.23 -13.58
C GLN A 90 -2.78 20.58 -13.62
N GLU A 91 -3.10 21.88 -13.68
CA GLU A 91 -4.47 22.40 -13.54
C GLU A 91 -5.50 21.65 -14.39
N HIS A 92 -5.15 21.32 -15.64
CA HIS A 92 -6.05 20.61 -16.54
C HIS A 92 -6.32 19.16 -16.12
N ARG A 93 -5.33 18.45 -15.56
CA ARG A 93 -5.48 17.05 -15.12
C ARG A 93 -6.15 16.96 -13.75
N LEU A 94 -5.91 17.94 -12.88
CA LEU A 94 -6.50 17.98 -11.54
C LEU A 94 -8.01 18.09 -11.59
N VAL A 95 -8.56 18.92 -12.48
CA VAL A 95 -10.03 18.98 -12.70
C VAL A 95 -10.58 17.63 -13.15
N GLY A 96 -9.88 16.94 -14.06
CA GLY A 96 -10.24 15.60 -14.47
C GLY A 96 -10.20 14.59 -13.32
N LEU A 97 -9.19 14.66 -12.46
CA LEU A 97 -9.01 13.77 -11.32
C LEU A 97 -10.09 14.00 -10.25
N VAL A 98 -10.46 15.26 -9.99
CA VAL A 98 -11.53 15.63 -9.05
C VAL A 98 -12.89 15.17 -9.58
N ASN A 99 -13.17 15.32 -10.87
CA ASN A 99 -14.39 14.82 -11.47
C ASN A 99 -14.45 13.29 -11.41
N LEU A 100 -13.34 12.60 -11.71
CA LEU A 100 -13.26 11.14 -11.61
C LEU A 100 -13.46 10.67 -10.16
N LEU A 101 -12.83 11.33 -9.19
CA LEU A 101 -13.03 11.04 -7.77
C LEU A 101 -14.49 11.26 -7.34
N LYS A 102 -15.11 12.36 -7.78
CA LYS A 102 -16.53 12.66 -7.55
C LYS A 102 -17.41 11.56 -8.16
N GLU A 103 -17.11 11.15 -9.38
CA GLU A 103 -17.84 10.07 -10.06
C GLU A 103 -17.73 8.75 -9.28
N ILE A 104 -16.54 8.33 -8.88
CA ILE A 104 -16.35 7.11 -8.09
C ILE A 104 -17.00 7.19 -6.70
N LEU A 105 -16.92 8.34 -6.03
CA LEU A 105 -17.42 8.47 -4.64
C LEU A 105 -18.95 8.56 -4.57
N PHE A 106 -19.59 9.21 -5.54
CA PHE A 106 -21.03 9.50 -5.51
C PHE A 106 -21.86 8.68 -6.50
N PHE A 107 -21.25 8.19 -7.58
CA PHE A 107 -21.91 7.46 -8.67
C PHE A 107 -21.23 6.11 -8.88
N ASP A 108 -21.35 5.21 -7.90
CA ASP A 108 -20.88 3.82 -8.01
C ASP A 108 -21.93 2.98 -8.75
N ASP A 109 -22.10 3.25 -10.05
CA ASP A 109 -22.98 2.50 -10.98
C ASP A 109 -22.28 1.27 -11.58
N ASP A 110 -21.01 1.01 -11.20
CA ASP A 110 -20.27 -0.16 -11.65
C ASP A 110 -20.92 -1.44 -11.07
N PRO A 111 -21.33 -2.41 -11.91
CA PRO A 111 -21.86 -3.67 -11.40
C PRO A 111 -20.81 -4.35 -10.51
N PRO A 112 -21.21 -4.96 -9.38
CA PRO A 112 -20.28 -5.63 -8.49
C PRO A 112 -19.51 -6.68 -9.27
N ARG A 113 -18.19 -6.48 -9.38
CA ARG A 113 -17.30 -7.33 -10.18
C ARG A 113 -17.42 -8.78 -9.74
N SER A 114 -17.64 -9.66 -10.72
CA SER A 114 -17.68 -11.11 -10.48
C SER A 114 -16.35 -11.58 -9.88
N ASP A 115 -16.40 -12.61 -9.05
CA ASP A 115 -15.19 -13.20 -8.46
C ASP A 115 -14.26 -13.79 -9.53
N GLU A 116 -14.80 -14.17 -10.69
CA GLU A 116 -14.03 -14.61 -11.85
C GLU A 116 -13.18 -13.46 -12.44
N ASP A 117 -13.78 -12.27 -12.61
CA ASP A 117 -13.08 -11.09 -13.14
C ASP A 117 -11.96 -10.61 -12.21
N LYS A 118 -12.18 -10.74 -10.89
CA LYS A 118 -11.16 -10.45 -9.88
C LYS A 118 -9.97 -11.39 -10.02
N ARG A 119 -10.23 -12.70 -10.21
CA ARG A 119 -9.17 -13.72 -10.40
C ARG A 119 -8.37 -13.49 -11.66
N ILE A 120 -9.03 -13.17 -12.78
CA ILE A 120 -8.36 -12.89 -14.06
C ILE A 120 -7.43 -11.68 -13.92
N ARG A 121 -7.91 -10.59 -13.29
CA ARG A 121 -7.09 -9.40 -13.06
C ARG A 121 -5.94 -9.67 -12.09
N TYR A 122 -6.17 -10.45 -11.04
CA TYR A 122 -5.11 -10.88 -10.14
C TYR A 122 -3.99 -11.58 -10.91
N ALA A 123 -4.34 -12.56 -11.73
CA ALA A 123 -3.37 -13.33 -12.52
C ALA A 123 -2.59 -12.43 -13.50
N SER A 124 -3.28 -11.49 -14.15
CA SER A 124 -2.64 -10.52 -15.05
C SER A 124 -1.66 -9.62 -14.30
N ALA A 125 -2.07 -9.04 -13.17
CA ALA A 125 -1.22 -8.18 -12.34
C ALA A 125 -0.02 -8.93 -11.76
N TYR A 126 -0.21 -10.20 -11.37
CA TYR A 126 0.89 -11.06 -10.91
C TYR A 126 1.93 -11.32 -11.99
N LYS A 127 1.48 -11.61 -13.22
CA LYS A 127 2.40 -11.79 -14.34
C LYS A 127 3.17 -10.50 -14.63
N GLU A 128 2.48 -9.37 -14.70
CA GLU A 128 3.11 -8.08 -14.98
C GLU A 128 4.10 -7.68 -13.88
N LEU A 129 3.79 -7.95 -12.61
CA LEU A 129 4.71 -7.72 -11.50
C LEU A 129 5.97 -8.58 -11.59
N LEU A 130 5.85 -9.85 -12.00
CA LEU A 130 7.00 -10.71 -12.23
C LEU A 130 7.86 -10.22 -13.41
N ASP A 131 7.23 -9.81 -14.50
CA ASP A 131 7.89 -9.29 -15.70
C ASP A 131 8.56 -7.92 -15.44
N PHE A 132 8.04 -7.13 -14.49
CA PHE A 132 8.64 -5.86 -14.07
C PHE A 132 9.97 -6.02 -13.30
N LEU A 133 10.15 -7.15 -12.60
CA LEU A 133 11.38 -7.40 -11.86
C LEU A 133 12.51 -7.85 -12.80
N PRO A 134 13.69 -7.23 -12.76
CA PRO A 134 14.83 -7.63 -13.59
C PRO A 134 15.32 -9.04 -13.26
N ASP A 135 15.78 -9.77 -14.29
CA ASP A 135 16.28 -11.16 -14.19
C ASP A 135 17.39 -11.34 -13.15
N VAL A 136 18.18 -10.30 -12.91
CA VAL A 136 19.23 -10.27 -11.88
C VAL A 136 18.63 -10.41 -10.48
N LEU A 137 17.50 -9.75 -10.22
CA LEU A 137 16.79 -9.88 -8.93
C LEU A 137 16.12 -11.25 -8.82
N HIS A 138 15.53 -11.78 -9.90
CA HIS A 138 14.99 -13.15 -9.91
C HIS A 138 16.05 -14.17 -9.51
N THR A 139 17.26 -14.04 -10.05
CA THR A 139 18.38 -14.94 -9.77
C THR A 139 18.96 -14.71 -8.37
N ALA A 140 19.07 -13.47 -7.91
CA ALA A 140 19.65 -13.13 -6.61
C ALA A 140 18.75 -13.50 -5.42
N LEU A 141 17.44 -13.27 -5.54
CA LEU A 141 16.45 -13.64 -4.51
C LEU A 141 16.08 -15.14 -4.59
N GLY A 142 16.20 -15.73 -5.78
CA GLY A 142 15.80 -17.09 -6.08
C GLY A 142 14.37 -17.17 -6.62
N ASN A 143 14.17 -17.93 -7.70
CA ASN A 143 12.91 -17.98 -8.44
C ASN A 143 11.67 -18.34 -7.58
N SER A 144 11.82 -19.19 -6.55
CA SER A 144 10.72 -19.55 -5.65
C SER A 144 10.33 -18.38 -4.75
N ASN A 145 11.34 -17.75 -4.14
CA ASN A 145 11.15 -16.66 -3.19
C ASN A 145 10.62 -15.40 -3.87
N THR A 146 11.06 -15.13 -5.10
CA THR A 146 10.53 -14.00 -5.89
C THR A 146 9.06 -14.18 -6.22
N ARG A 147 8.64 -15.40 -6.60
CA ARG A 147 7.23 -15.72 -6.87
C ARG A 147 6.36 -15.56 -5.63
N GLU A 148 6.75 -16.18 -4.52
CA GLU A 148 6.04 -16.05 -3.24
C GLU A 148 6.00 -14.60 -2.75
N GLY A 149 7.12 -13.86 -2.91
CA GLY A 149 7.21 -12.45 -2.53
C GLY A 149 6.31 -11.56 -3.36
N CYS A 150 6.28 -11.73 -4.68
CA CYS A 150 5.36 -11.02 -5.56
C CYS A 150 3.90 -11.32 -5.25
N GLU A 151 3.58 -12.58 -4.95
CA GLU A 151 2.24 -12.99 -4.56
C GLU A 151 1.83 -12.29 -3.25
N LEU A 152 2.68 -12.36 -2.22
CA LEU A 152 2.43 -11.73 -0.93
C LEU A 152 2.31 -10.20 -1.06
N LEU A 153 3.16 -9.57 -1.87
CA LEU A 153 3.11 -8.14 -2.14
C LEU A 153 1.77 -7.74 -2.75
N LEU A 154 1.30 -8.45 -3.77
CA LEU A 154 -0.01 -8.20 -4.37
C LEU A 154 -1.14 -8.44 -3.38
N GLN A 155 -1.06 -9.50 -2.58
CA GLN A 155 -2.06 -9.75 -1.54
C GLN A 155 -2.13 -8.59 -0.55
N ILE A 156 -0.99 -8.05 -0.10
CA ILE A 156 -0.93 -6.89 0.80
C ILE A 156 -1.58 -5.67 0.16
N PHE A 157 -1.23 -5.34 -1.10
CA PHE A 157 -1.82 -4.22 -1.84
C PHE A 157 -3.31 -4.40 -2.11
N GLN A 158 -3.82 -5.63 -2.12
CA GLN A 158 -5.23 -5.92 -2.33
C GLN A 158 -6.02 -6.00 -1.02
N GLN A 159 -5.39 -5.84 0.15
CA GLN A 159 -6.11 -5.87 1.43
C GLN A 159 -6.98 -4.61 1.59
N PRO A 160 -8.32 -4.76 1.63
CA PRO A 160 -9.21 -3.60 1.67
C PRO A 160 -9.07 -2.80 2.97
N LYS A 161 -8.73 -3.47 4.08
CA LYS A 161 -8.53 -2.81 5.38
C LYS A 161 -7.30 -1.88 5.35
N LEU A 162 -6.20 -2.34 4.77
CA LEU A 162 -4.97 -1.56 4.66
C LEU A 162 -5.16 -0.38 3.71
N ASN A 163 -5.78 -0.62 2.55
CA ASN A 163 -6.07 0.41 1.58
C ASN A 163 -6.99 1.49 2.15
N LYS A 164 -8.01 1.10 2.93
CA LYS A 164 -8.89 2.04 3.61
C LYS A 164 -8.14 2.92 4.62
N GLN A 165 -7.26 2.31 5.42
CA GLN A 165 -6.42 3.05 6.35
C GLN A 165 -5.48 4.02 5.63
N LEU A 166 -4.84 3.58 4.55
CA LEU A 166 -3.98 4.42 3.72
C LEU A 166 -4.77 5.61 3.15
N SER A 167 -5.97 5.39 2.62
CA SER A 167 -6.83 6.46 2.12
C SER A 167 -7.19 7.48 3.20
N TYR A 168 -7.46 7.05 4.44
CA TYR A 168 -7.72 7.98 5.53
C TYR A 168 -6.50 8.81 5.91
N VAL A 169 -5.31 8.20 5.95
CA VAL A 169 -4.06 8.93 6.23
C VAL A 169 -3.78 9.96 5.14
N LEU A 170 -3.94 9.58 3.86
CA LEU A 170 -3.76 10.50 2.75
C LEU A 170 -4.79 11.65 2.79
N LEU A 171 -6.05 11.35 3.09
CA LEU A 171 -7.09 12.37 3.22
C LEU A 171 -6.79 13.34 4.36
N ASP A 172 -6.31 12.85 5.50
CA ASP A 172 -5.92 13.68 6.64
C ASP A 172 -4.78 14.65 6.26
N ILE A 173 -3.74 14.15 5.58
CA ILE A 173 -2.65 14.99 5.06
C ILE A 173 -3.20 16.07 4.10
N VAL A 174 -4.07 15.69 3.16
CA VAL A 174 -4.66 16.65 2.20
C VAL A 174 -5.51 17.70 2.91
N VAL A 175 -6.29 17.31 3.92
CA VAL A 175 -7.12 18.26 4.70
C VAL A 175 -6.25 19.24 5.48
N GLN A 176 -5.16 18.77 6.09
CA GLN A 176 -4.20 19.61 6.80
C GLN A 176 -3.50 20.62 5.87
N GLU A 177 -3.14 20.20 4.65
CA GLU A 177 -2.53 21.08 3.65
C GLU A 177 -3.53 22.08 3.03
N LEU A 178 -4.79 21.67 2.82
CA LEU A 178 -5.82 22.55 2.24
C LEU A 178 -6.33 23.59 3.25
N PHE A 179 -6.36 23.25 4.54
CA PHE A 179 -6.80 24.12 5.61
C PHE A 179 -5.74 24.20 6.72
N PRO A 180 -4.61 24.91 6.48
CA PRO A 180 -3.55 25.05 7.48
C PRO A 180 -4.02 25.76 8.76
N GLU A 181 -5.16 26.43 8.73
CA GLU A 181 -5.81 27.08 9.87
C GLU A 181 -6.36 26.10 10.93
N LEU A 182 -6.50 24.81 10.60
CA LEU A 182 -6.96 23.77 11.54
C LEU A 182 -5.84 23.12 12.37
N LYS A 183 -4.59 23.59 12.21
CA LYS A 183 -3.41 23.07 12.92
C LYS A 183 -3.13 23.78 14.24
#